data_AF-A0A1Q7NX33-F1
#
_entry.id   AF-A0A1Q7NX33-F1
#
_cell.length_a   1.000
_cell.length_b   1.000
_cell.length_c   1.000
_cell.angle_alpha   90.00
_cell.angle_beta   90.00
_cell.angle_gamma   90.00
#
_symmetry.space_group_name_H-M   'P 1'
#
loop_
_entity.id
_entity.type
_entity.pdbx_description
1 polymer ?
#
loop_
_entity_poly.entity_id
_entity_poly.type
_entity_poly.pdbx_seq_one_letter_code
_entity_poly.pdbx_strand_id
1 'polypeptide(L)'
;MQLDSSKILSGGKYIYLIVFFALLSGLFYPVITHSSWDNVIMGILILLVGLAGTVSLYKAGTAQRHRKAYLIIGLAITAAALFLIYVAIGRI
;
A
#
# COMPACT_ATOMS: atom_id res chain seq x y z
N MET A 1 32.55 -0.38 13.48
CA MET A 1 31.38 -1.24 13.72
C MET A 1 30.71 -1.47 12.37
N GLN A 2 31.07 -2.55 11.67
CA GLN A 2 30.50 -2.87 10.36
C GLN A 2 29.07 -3.39 10.60
N LEU A 3 28.07 -2.68 10.10
CA LEU A 3 26.69 -3.17 10.14
C LEU A 3 26.60 -4.32 9.13
N ASP A 4 26.61 -5.55 9.62
CA ASP A 4 26.45 -6.75 8.82
C ASP A 4 25.12 -6.69 8.05
N SER A 5 25.22 -6.42 6.74
CA SER A 5 24.12 -6.39 5.77
C SER A 5 23.24 -7.65 5.83
N SER A 6 23.80 -8.78 6.32
CA SER A 6 23.11 -10.04 6.55
C SER A 6 22.04 -9.99 7.65
N LYS A 7 22.20 -9.18 8.71
CA LYS A 7 21.19 -9.05 9.78
C LYS A 7 19.98 -8.21 9.34
N ILE A 8 20.21 -7.19 8.53
CA ILE A 8 19.17 -6.33 7.96
C ILE A 8 18.30 -7.13 6.98
N LEU A 9 18.93 -8.02 6.20
CA LEU A 9 18.25 -8.96 5.30
C LEU A 9 17.45 -10.04 6.05
N SER A 10 17.90 -10.44 7.25
CA SER A 10 17.17 -11.38 8.12
C SER A 10 15.88 -10.78 8.71
N GLY A 11 15.92 -9.50 9.12
CA GLY A 11 14.74 -8.80 9.66
C GLY A 11 13.67 -8.49 8.61
N GLY A 12 14.08 -8.16 7.37
CA GLY A 12 13.15 -7.86 6.28
C GLY A 12 12.33 -9.07 5.78
N LYS A 13 12.82 -10.29 6.00
CA LYS A 13 12.16 -11.54 5.54
C LYS A 13 10.73 -11.71 6.07
N TYR A 14 10.42 -11.12 7.21
CA TYR A 14 9.13 -11.30 7.90
C TYR A 14 8.16 -10.13 7.75
N ILE A 15 8.51 -9.06 7.04
CA ILE A 15 7.61 -7.91 6.80
C ILE A 15 6.32 -8.37 6.10
N TYR A 16 6.41 -9.35 5.21
CA TYR A 16 5.24 -9.93 4.54
C TYR A 16 4.23 -10.51 5.53
N LEU A 17 4.68 -11.16 6.61
CA LEU A 17 3.78 -11.68 7.65
C LEU A 17 3.03 -10.55 8.36
N ILE A 18 3.71 -9.44 8.68
CA ILE A 18 3.08 -8.28 9.33
C ILE A 18 1.98 -7.71 8.44
N VAL A 19 2.29 -7.48 7.16
CA VAL A 19 1.32 -6.96 6.18
C VAL A 19 0.16 -7.95 6.00
N PHE A 20 0.44 -9.25 5.94
CA PHE A 20 -0.58 -10.29 5.84
C PHE A 20 -1.53 -10.28 7.04
N PHE A 21 -1.00 -10.24 8.27
CA PHE A 21 -1.83 -10.18 9.47
C PHE A 21 -2.63 -8.88 9.57
N ALA A 22 -2.07 -7.74 9.15
CA ALA A 22 -2.80 -6.47 9.11
C ALA A 22 -3.99 -6.51 8.14
N LEU A 23 -3.79 -7.06 6.93
CA LEU A 23 -4.86 -7.28 5.95
C LEU A 23 -5.92 -8.23 6.47
N LEU A 24 -5.47 -9.33 7.10
CA LEU A 24 -6.35 -10.36 7.65
C LEU A 24 -7.22 -9.80 8.77
N SER A 25 -6.65 -8.96 9.66
CA SER A 25 -7.40 -8.27 10.72
C SER A 25 -8.51 -7.38 10.15
N GLY A 26 -8.24 -6.65 9.06
CA GLY A 26 -9.25 -5.83 8.39
C GLY A 26 -10.41 -6.63 7.80
N LEU A 27 -10.13 -7.82 7.25
CA LEU A 27 -11.16 -8.72 6.70
C LEU A 27 -12.03 -9.36 7.79
N PHE A 28 -11.44 -9.69 8.95
CA PHE A 28 -12.18 -10.29 10.06
C PHE A 28 -12.97 -9.27 10.89
N TYR A 29 -12.66 -7.98 10.80
CA TYR A 29 -13.34 -6.93 11.54
C TYR A 29 -14.88 -6.94 11.37
N PRO A 30 -15.46 -6.89 10.15
CA PRO A 30 -16.91 -6.91 9.97
C PRO A 30 -17.54 -8.25 10.36
N VAL A 31 -16.79 -9.36 10.24
CA VAL A 31 -17.25 -10.70 10.63
C VAL A 31 -17.50 -10.76 12.14
N ILE A 32 -16.61 -10.18 12.94
CA ILE A 32 -16.69 -10.19 14.41
C ILE A 32 -17.69 -9.15 14.92
N THR A 33 -17.79 -8.00 14.23
CA THR A 33 -18.63 -6.87 14.68
C THR A 33 -20.04 -6.85 14.08
N HIS A 34 -20.37 -7.79 13.18
CA HIS A 34 -21.61 -7.79 12.40
C HIS A 34 -21.89 -6.45 11.70
N SER A 35 -20.82 -5.74 11.32
CA SER A 35 -20.88 -4.43 10.67
C SER A 35 -20.98 -4.56 9.15
N SER A 36 -21.26 -3.44 8.46
CA SER A 36 -21.26 -3.41 6.99
C SER A 36 -19.88 -3.72 6.41
N TRP A 37 -19.89 -4.41 5.27
CA TRP A 37 -18.69 -4.72 4.49
C TRP A 37 -18.21 -3.53 3.63
N ASP A 38 -19.01 -2.47 3.49
CA ASP A 38 -18.70 -1.34 2.60
C ASP A 38 -17.33 -0.73 2.89
N ASN A 39 -17.02 -0.51 4.18
CA ASN A 39 -15.75 0.06 4.60
C ASN A 39 -14.56 -0.86 4.31
N VAL A 40 -14.76 -2.18 4.40
CA VAL A 40 -13.71 -3.16 4.09
C VAL A 40 -13.46 -3.23 2.60
N ILE A 41 -14.51 -3.24 1.78
CA ILE A 41 -14.42 -3.23 0.32
C ILE A 41 -13.72 -1.95 -0.16
N MET A 42 -14.12 -0.79 0.37
CA MET A 42 -13.49 0.49 0.05
C MET A 42 -12.03 0.53 0.50
N GLY A 43 -11.72 0.02 1.70
CA GLY A 43 -10.34 -0.11 2.20
C GLY A 43 -9.46 -0.98 1.30
N ILE A 44 -9.96 -2.13 0.83
CA ILE A 44 -9.24 -3.01 -0.11
C ILE A 44 -8.99 -2.31 -1.44
N LEU A 45 -9.99 -1.61 -1.99
CA LEU A 45 -9.84 -0.81 -3.20
C LEU A 45 -8.74 0.24 -3.07
N ILE A 46 -8.73 0.99 -1.96
CA ILE A 46 -7.69 1.99 -1.66
C ILE A 46 -6.31 1.34 -1.58
N LEU A 47 -6.19 0.19 -0.93
CA LEU A 47 -4.92 -0.53 -0.82
C LEU A 47 -4.41 -1.00 -2.18
N LEU A 48 -5.27 -1.52 -3.06
CA LEU A 48 -4.89 -1.90 -4.42
C LEU A 48 -4.43 -0.70 -5.26
N VAL A 49 -5.11 0.44 -5.15
CA VAL A 49 -4.72 1.68 -5.83
C VAL A 49 -3.37 2.18 -5.30
N GLY A 50 -3.16 2.19 -3.97
CA GLY A 50 -1.89 2.58 -3.36
C GLY A 50 -0.73 1.67 -3.78
N LEU A 51 -0.98 0.35 -3.85
CA LEU A 51 0.00 -0.62 -4.34
C LEU A 51 0.35 -0.38 -5.81
N ALA A 52 -0.65 -0.14 -6.67
CA ALA A 52 -0.42 0.19 -8.07
C ALA A 52 0.42 1.48 -8.22
N GLY A 53 0.14 2.51 -7.42
CA GLY A 53 0.91 3.76 -7.43
C GLY A 53 2.37 3.57 -7.04
N THR A 54 2.62 2.85 -5.94
CA THR A 54 3.98 2.56 -5.46
C THR A 54 4.77 1.66 -6.41
N VAL A 55 4.16 0.63 -7.01
CA VAL A 55 4.78 -0.21 -8.04
C VAL A 55 5.14 0.60 -9.29
N SER A 56 4.25 1.48 -9.73
CA SER A 56 4.51 2.38 -10.86
C SER A 56 5.70 3.31 -10.57
N LEU A 57 5.77 3.85 -9.34
CA LEU A 57 6.87 4.70 -8.88
C LEU A 57 8.21 3.95 -8.81
N TYR A 58 8.20 2.70 -8.34
CA TYR A 58 9.38 1.82 -8.34
C TYR A 58 9.90 1.58 -9.76
N LYS A 59 8.99 1.29 -10.70
CA LYS A 59 9.33 1.09 -12.11
C LYS A 59 9.85 2.39 -12.75
N ALA A 60 9.42 3.55 -12.27
CA ALA A 60 9.94 4.84 -12.69
C ALA A 60 11.43 5.02 -12.34
N GLY A 61 11.86 4.54 -11.18
CA GLY A 61 13.26 4.60 -10.74
C GLY A 61 14.20 3.72 -11.57
N THR A 62 13.69 2.61 -12.11
CA THR A 62 14.48 1.61 -12.87
C THR A 62 14.40 1.79 -14.40
N ALA A 63 13.38 2.48 -14.92
CA ALA A 63 13.20 2.67 -16.36
C ALA A 63 14.04 3.83 -16.92
N GLN A 64 15.02 3.57 -17.79
CA GLN A 64 15.86 4.64 -18.37
C GLN A 64 15.18 5.50 -19.45
N ARG A 65 14.24 4.95 -20.23
CA ARG A 65 13.69 5.63 -21.44
C ARG A 65 12.38 6.40 -21.21
N HIS A 66 11.58 6.03 -20.19
CA HIS A 66 10.29 6.67 -19.86
C HIS A 66 10.14 7.04 -18.38
N ARG A 67 11.27 7.27 -17.70
CA ARG A 67 11.36 7.63 -16.26
C ARG A 67 10.37 8.70 -15.82
N LYS A 68 10.29 9.80 -16.57
CA LYS A 68 9.45 10.96 -16.22
C LYS A 68 7.96 10.62 -16.24
N ALA A 69 7.51 9.85 -17.24
CA ALA A 69 6.10 9.47 -17.38
C ALA A 69 5.65 8.55 -16.24
N TYR A 70 6.45 7.52 -15.92
CA TYR A 70 6.14 6.62 -14.81
C TYR A 70 6.18 7.33 -13.45
N LEU A 71 7.03 8.34 -13.27
CA LEU A 71 7.05 9.15 -12.04
C LEU A 71 5.77 9.96 -11.87
N ILE A 72 5.33 10.65 -12.92
CA ILE A 72 4.10 11.47 -12.89
C ILE A 72 2.88 10.59 -12.64
N ILE A 73 2.78 9.46 -13.35
CA ILE A 73 1.67 8.52 -13.20
C ILE A 73 1.67 7.90 -11.80
N GLY A 74 2.82 7.46 -11.30
CA GLY A 74 2.96 6.90 -9.96
C GLY A 74 2.54 7.91 -8.88
N LEU A 75 3.03 9.14 -8.96
CA LEU A 75 2.66 10.22 -8.03
C LEU A 75 1.17 10.56 -8.09
N ALA A 76 0.59 10.63 -9.30
CA ALA A 76 -0.84 10.90 -9.47
C ALA A 76 -1.71 9.80 -8.83
N ILE A 77 -1.34 8.53 -9.02
CA ILE A 77 -2.06 7.38 -8.42
C ILE A 77 -1.90 7.39 -6.90
N THR A 78 -0.71 7.68 -6.37
CA THR A 78 -0.49 7.78 -4.92
C THR A 78 -1.26 8.96 -4.31
N ALA A 79 -1.32 10.11 -4.98
CA ALA A 79 -2.14 11.24 -4.55
C ALA A 79 -3.64 10.91 -4.56
N ALA A 80 -4.11 10.19 -5.59
CA ALA A 80 -5.49 9.70 -5.66
C ALA A 80 -5.80 8.70 -4.51
N ALA A 81 -4.87 7.81 -4.17
CA ALA A 81 -5.02 6.91 -3.03
C ALA A 81 -5.17 7.69 -1.70
N LEU A 82 -4.35 8.73 -1.49
CA LEU A 82 -4.46 9.61 -0.33
C LEU A 82 -5.80 10.35 -0.29
N PHE A 83 -6.28 10.82 -1.45
CA PHE A 83 -7.58 11.47 -1.57
C PHE A 83 -8.72 10.50 -1.20
N LEU A 84 -8.69 9.27 -1.71
CA LEU A 84 -9.69 8.25 -1.37
C LEU A 84 -9.69 7.90 0.13
N ILE A 85 -8.53 7.93 0.79
CA ILE A 85 -8.45 7.79 2.26
C ILE A 85 -9.20 8.93 2.95
N TYR A 86 -9.01 10.17 2.51
CA TYR A 86 -9.73 11.32 3.07
C TYR A 86 -11.26 11.20 2.90
N VAL A 87 -11.71 10.73 1.73
CA VAL A 87 -13.13 10.44 1.47
C VAL A 87 -13.63 9.34 2.40
N ALA A 88 -12.87 8.24 2.53
CA ALA A 88 -13.26 7.10 3.38
C ALA A 88 -13.35 7.46 4.87
N ILE A 89 -12.55 8.42 5.34
CA ILE A 89 -12.61 8.93 6.72
C ILE A 89 -13.79 9.92 6.91
N GLY A 90 -14.49 10.32 5.84
CA GLY A 90 -15.59 11.29 5.88
C GLY A 90 -15.11 12.72 6.18
N ARG A 91 -13.86 13.05 5.83
CA ARG A 91 -13.26 14.38 6.03
C ARG A 91 -13.58 15.37 4.90
N ILE A 92 -14.26 14.89 3.86
CA ILE A 92 -14.73 15.58 2.65
C ILE A 92 -16.03 14.90 2.23
#